data_AF-A0A7Z2JC88-F1
#
_entry.id   AF-A0A7Z2JC88-F1
#
_cell.length_a   1.000
_cell.length_b   1.000
_cell.length_c   1.000
_cell.angle_alpha   90.00
_cell.angle_beta   90.00
_cell.angle_gamma   90.00
#
_symmetry.space_group_name_H-M   'P 1'
#
loop_
_entity.id
_entity.type
_entity.pdbx_description
1 polymer ?
#
loop_
_entity_poly.entity_id
_entity_poly.type
_entity_poly.pdbx_seq_one_letter_code
_entity_poly.pdbx_strand_id
1 'polypeptide(L)'
;MHNPATHSAVSDAFVALAAAQPGAREIEAARSAVTNARRCAAQPREASPLNEMLGQATDARLRAWQLGAALATLDAGSTATPVIAAALALGESIEATEEDIAAAVATGTRASARLGAAVDDEAFRARWNVAATLGIVGATLAAARLLGLDALRTRHALGIAATQAAGLARNAGEAMGALETGKAAADAIEAALLAKHGFTSAAASIDGRRGLAALMAYRFDAGAITA
;
A
#
# COMPACT_ATOMS: atom_id res chain seq x y z
N MET A 1 -0.34 -26.05 -22.49
CA MET A 1 -0.71 -24.66 -22.12
C MET A 1 -1.28 -24.68 -20.73
N HIS A 2 -0.68 -23.92 -19.82
CA HIS A 2 -0.97 -23.91 -18.38
C HIS A 2 -2.32 -23.25 -18.15
N ASN A 3 -3.26 -23.91 -17.46
CA ASN A 3 -4.52 -23.28 -17.06
C ASN A 3 -4.18 -22.13 -16.09
N PRO A 4 -4.37 -20.85 -16.46
CA PRO A 4 -4.20 -19.76 -15.51
C PRO A 4 -5.22 -19.99 -14.40
N ALA A 5 -4.82 -19.85 -13.13
CA ALA A 5 -5.79 -19.86 -12.06
C ALA A 5 -6.81 -18.75 -12.36
N THR A 6 -8.03 -19.14 -12.75
CA THR A 6 -9.11 -18.20 -13.09
C THR A 6 -9.67 -17.51 -11.85
N HIS A 7 -9.30 -17.99 -10.66
CA HIS A 7 -9.82 -17.57 -9.38
C HIS A 7 -8.72 -17.55 -8.30
N SER A 8 -8.74 -16.54 -7.43
CA SER A 8 -7.76 -16.32 -6.36
C SER A 8 -8.51 -16.00 -5.07
N ALA A 9 -8.49 -16.92 -4.11
CA ALA A 9 -9.16 -16.73 -2.82
C ALA A 9 -8.54 -15.56 -2.04
N VAL A 10 -7.24 -15.32 -2.21
CA VAL A 10 -6.53 -14.20 -1.58
C VAL A 10 -6.97 -12.86 -2.18
N SER A 11 -7.04 -12.76 -3.51
CA SER A 11 -7.54 -11.55 -4.16
C SER A 11 -8.99 -11.28 -3.79
N ASP A 12 -9.81 -12.32 -3.70
CA ASP A 12 -11.22 -12.21 -3.34
C ASP A 12 -11.41 -11.77 -1.89
N ALA A 13 -10.60 -12.27 -0.96
CA ALA A 13 -10.59 -11.83 0.43
C ALA A 13 -10.18 -10.35 0.54
N PHE A 14 -9.17 -9.90 -0.21
CA PHE A 14 -8.78 -8.49 -0.24
C PHE A 14 -9.85 -7.58 -0.87
N VAL A 15 -10.53 -8.04 -1.91
CA VAL A 15 -11.67 -7.32 -2.51
C VAL A 15 -12.81 -7.19 -1.51
N ALA A 16 -13.16 -8.27 -0.81
CA ALA A 16 -14.18 -8.24 0.23
C ALA A 16 -13.78 -7.29 1.36
N LEU A 17 -12.51 -7.28 1.74
CA LEU A 17 -11.96 -6.38 2.75
C LEU A 17 -12.08 -4.90 2.33
N ALA A 18 -11.82 -4.57 1.06
CA ALA A 18 -11.96 -3.22 0.54
C ALA A 18 -13.40 -2.70 0.54
N ALA A 19 -14.35 -3.60 0.27
CA ALA A 19 -15.78 -3.30 0.26
C ALA A 19 -16.40 -3.21 1.68
N ALA A 20 -15.82 -3.91 2.65
CA ALA A 20 -16.32 -3.91 4.02
C ALA A 20 -16.13 -2.56 4.72
N GLN A 21 -17.03 -2.23 5.65
CA GLN A 21 -16.84 -1.08 6.54
C GLN A 21 -15.90 -1.44 7.70
N PRO A 22 -14.84 -0.65 7.96
CA PRO A 22 -14.00 -0.86 9.13
C PRO A 22 -14.76 -0.67 10.44
N GLY A 23 -14.31 -1.36 11.50
CA GLY A 23 -14.88 -1.20 12.83
C GLY A 23 -14.52 0.15 13.44
N ALA A 24 -15.35 0.66 14.35
CA ALA A 24 -15.18 1.99 14.97
C ALA A 24 -13.80 2.19 15.62
N ARG A 25 -13.23 1.16 16.26
CA ARG A 25 -11.88 1.22 16.85
C ARG A 25 -10.78 1.39 15.82
N GLU A 26 -10.92 0.76 14.65
CA GLU A 26 -9.94 0.84 13.58
C GLU A 26 -10.00 2.20 12.88
N ILE A 27 -11.22 2.74 12.71
CA ILE A 27 -11.42 4.11 12.22
C ILE A 27 -10.77 5.10 13.18
N GLU A 28 -10.97 4.96 14.49
CA GLU A 28 -10.38 5.89 15.47
C GLU A 28 -8.84 5.83 15.49
N ALA A 29 -8.27 4.62 15.41
CA ALA A 29 -6.83 4.44 15.27
C ALA A 29 -6.31 5.08 13.96
N ALA A 30 -7.04 4.90 12.85
CA ALA A 30 -6.70 5.49 11.57
C ALA A 30 -6.78 7.02 11.58
N ARG A 31 -7.81 7.61 12.20
CA ARG A 31 -7.92 9.08 12.38
C ARG A 31 -6.74 9.64 13.17
N SER A 32 -6.35 8.95 14.24
CA SER A 32 -5.19 9.32 15.05
C SER A 32 -3.90 9.27 14.22
N ALA A 33 -3.72 8.22 13.42
CA ALA A 33 -2.56 8.07 12.52
C ALA A 33 -2.51 9.16 11.44
N VAL A 34 -3.65 9.48 10.81
CA VAL A 34 -3.77 10.56 9.81
C VAL A 34 -3.44 11.92 10.43
N THR A 35 -3.99 12.20 11.62
CA THR A 35 -3.72 13.44 12.34
C THR A 35 -2.23 13.60 12.66
N ASN A 36 -1.58 12.52 13.10
CA ASN A 36 -0.14 12.50 13.34
C ASN A 36 0.64 12.72 12.05
N ALA A 37 0.25 12.05 10.96
CA ALA A 37 0.90 12.20 9.66
C ALA A 37 0.84 13.63 9.13
N ARG A 38 -0.32 14.30 9.25
CA ARG A 38 -0.48 15.73 8.90
C ARG A 38 0.42 16.62 9.73
N ARG A 39 0.47 16.38 11.05
CA ARG A 39 1.35 17.13 11.95
C ARG A 39 2.81 16.99 11.55
N CYS A 40 3.25 15.77 11.25
CA CYS A 40 4.59 15.50 10.76
C CYS A 40 4.87 16.16 9.40
N ALA A 41 3.89 16.18 8.50
CA ALA A 41 4.00 16.85 7.20
C ALA A 41 4.12 18.37 7.30
N ALA A 42 3.50 18.99 8.31
CA ALA A 42 3.52 20.43 8.54
C ALA A 42 4.80 20.94 9.24
N GLN A 43 5.59 20.04 9.84
CA GLN A 43 6.82 20.44 10.53
C GLN A 43 7.90 20.89 9.52
N PRO A 44 8.68 21.95 9.85
CA PRO A 44 9.86 22.31 9.07
C PRO A 44 10.80 21.12 9.02
N ARG A 45 11.22 20.73 7.82
CA ARG A 45 12.20 19.66 7.61
C ARG A 45 13.41 20.22 6.90
N GLU A 46 14.57 19.63 7.17
CA GLU A 46 15.74 19.85 6.33
C GLU A 46 15.38 19.56 4.87
N ALA A 47 16.02 20.30 3.96
CA ALA A 47 15.79 20.13 2.54
C ALA A 47 16.13 18.68 2.14
N SER A 48 15.10 17.93 1.72
CA SER A 48 15.28 16.60 1.16
C SER A 48 15.54 16.75 -0.35
N PRO A 49 16.55 16.09 -0.92
CA PRO A 49 16.77 16.08 -2.36
C PRO A 49 15.53 15.64 -3.16
N LEU A 50 14.69 14.77 -2.57
CA LEU A 50 13.40 14.37 -3.16
C LEU A 50 12.44 15.57 -3.26
N ASN A 51 12.37 16.40 -2.22
CA ASN A 51 11.49 17.58 -2.21
C ASN A 51 12.00 18.67 -3.15
N GLU A 52 13.31 18.84 -3.26
CA GLU A 52 13.91 19.77 -4.23
C GLU A 52 13.63 19.32 -5.67
N MET A 53 13.80 18.02 -5.95
CA MET A 53 13.55 17.44 -7.27
C MET A 53 12.07 17.56 -7.68
N LEU A 54 11.15 17.28 -6.76
CA LEU A 54 9.71 17.23 -7.07
C LEU A 54 8.99 18.57 -6.88
N GLY A 55 9.59 19.51 -6.14
CA GLY A 55 8.98 20.79 -5.80
C GLY A 55 7.65 20.66 -5.06
N GLN A 56 6.76 21.63 -5.27
CA GLN A 56 5.37 21.62 -4.81
C GLN A 56 4.53 20.73 -5.72
N ALA A 57 4.55 19.43 -5.45
CA ALA A 57 3.85 18.44 -6.25
C ALA A 57 2.33 18.53 -6.07
N THR A 58 1.59 18.79 -7.15
CA THR A 58 0.11 18.76 -7.19
C THR A 58 -0.45 17.39 -7.55
N ASP A 59 0.34 16.55 -8.22
CA ASP A 59 -0.03 15.16 -8.53
C ASP A 59 -0.03 14.31 -7.25
N ALA A 60 -1.14 13.62 -6.99
CA ALA A 60 -1.34 12.81 -5.79
C ALA A 60 -0.25 11.73 -5.59
N ARG A 61 0.29 11.16 -6.67
CA ARG A 61 1.36 10.14 -6.59
C ARG A 61 2.66 10.76 -6.09
N LEU A 62 3.05 11.89 -6.65
CA LEU A 62 4.26 12.61 -6.23
C LEU A 62 4.14 13.13 -4.80
N ARG A 63 2.96 13.64 -4.43
CA ARG A 63 2.66 14.05 -3.06
C ARG A 63 2.72 12.87 -2.08
N ALA A 64 2.19 11.71 -2.45
CA ALA A 64 2.28 10.47 -1.67
C ALA A 64 3.73 10.01 -1.51
N TRP A 65 4.56 10.16 -2.54
CA TRP A 65 5.99 9.82 -2.46
C TRP A 65 6.71 10.66 -1.41
N GLN A 66 6.57 11.98 -1.49
CA GLN A 66 7.18 12.90 -0.53
C GLN A 66 6.68 12.63 0.90
N LEU A 67 5.37 12.46 1.06
CA LEU A 67 4.76 12.20 2.36
C LEU A 67 5.25 10.87 2.95
N GLY A 68 5.21 9.79 2.18
CA GLY A 68 5.60 8.46 2.66
C GLY A 68 7.08 8.39 2.99
N ALA A 69 7.95 9.01 2.19
CA ALA A 69 9.37 9.10 2.51
C ALA A 69 9.61 9.85 3.83
N ALA A 70 8.85 10.91 4.08
CA ALA A 70 9.01 11.69 5.29
C ALA A 70 8.38 11.04 6.54
N LEU A 71 7.35 10.21 6.38
CA LEU A 71 6.78 9.41 7.47
C LEU A 71 7.66 8.20 7.82
N ALA A 72 8.30 7.58 6.83
CA ALA A 72 9.15 6.41 7.02
C ALA A 72 10.40 6.68 7.87
N THR A 73 10.82 7.94 8.00
CA THR A 73 11.92 8.31 8.90
C THR A 73 11.54 8.24 10.38
N LEU A 74 10.24 8.23 10.70
CA LEU A 74 9.73 8.18 12.07
C LEU A 74 9.38 6.75 12.52
N ASP A 75 9.00 5.90 11.57
CA ASP A 75 8.57 4.52 11.81
C ASP A 75 9.09 3.61 10.68
N ALA A 76 10.41 3.42 10.67
CA ALA A 76 11.09 2.62 9.67
C ALA A 76 10.64 1.14 9.78
N GLY A 77 10.14 0.59 8.67
CA GLY A 77 9.66 -0.81 8.61
C GLY A 77 8.15 -0.97 8.77
N SER A 78 7.42 0.10 9.06
CA SER A 78 5.96 0.04 9.18
C SER A 78 5.26 -0.10 7.83
N THR A 79 4.50 -1.18 7.66
CA THR A 79 3.67 -1.42 6.47
C THR A 79 2.45 -0.51 6.39
N ALA A 80 2.14 0.24 7.47
CA ALA A 80 1.07 1.24 7.50
C ALA A 80 1.51 2.59 6.91
N THR A 81 2.80 2.90 6.93
CA THR A 81 3.35 4.15 6.39
C THR A 81 2.93 4.44 4.94
N PRO A 82 3.12 3.53 3.97
CA PRO A 82 2.68 3.79 2.59
C PRO A 82 1.16 3.87 2.47
N VAL A 83 0.41 3.18 3.34
CA VAL A 83 -1.06 3.23 3.38
C VAL A 83 -1.52 4.64 3.75
N ILE A 84 -0.99 5.18 4.85
CA ILE A 84 -1.32 6.51 5.35
C ILE A 84 -0.94 7.56 4.31
N ALA A 85 0.27 7.45 3.72
CA ALA A 85 0.74 8.39 2.73
C ALA A 85 -0.13 8.41 1.47
N ALA A 86 -0.48 7.23 0.93
CA ALA A 86 -1.32 7.11 -0.26
C ALA A 86 -2.74 7.62 0.00
N ALA A 87 -3.37 7.19 1.10
CA ALA A 87 -4.73 7.59 1.43
C ALA A 87 -4.85 9.09 1.70
N LEU A 88 -3.88 9.68 2.39
CA LEU A 88 -3.90 11.11 2.69
C LEU A 88 -3.69 11.94 1.43
N ALA A 89 -2.66 11.65 0.63
CA ALA A 89 -2.37 12.41 -0.58
C ALA A 89 -3.48 12.28 -1.63
N LEU A 90 -4.01 11.07 -1.83
CA LEU A 90 -5.11 10.85 -2.77
C LEU A 90 -6.40 11.48 -2.25
N GLY A 91 -6.73 11.29 -0.97
CA GLY A 91 -7.92 11.85 -0.34
C GLY A 91 -7.97 13.37 -0.43
N GLU A 92 -6.85 14.04 -0.14
CA GLU A 92 -6.71 15.50 -0.32
C GLU A 92 -6.92 15.90 -1.79
N SER A 93 -6.35 15.17 -2.74
CA SER A 93 -6.45 15.49 -4.17
C SER A 93 -7.86 15.34 -4.76
N ILE A 94 -8.71 14.50 -4.15
CA ILE A 94 -10.10 14.27 -4.59
C ILE A 94 -11.12 14.90 -3.63
N GLU A 95 -10.66 15.71 -2.67
CA GLU A 95 -11.49 16.36 -1.65
C GLU A 95 -12.36 15.35 -0.85
N ALA A 96 -11.80 14.18 -0.55
CA ALA A 96 -12.47 13.16 0.26
C ALA A 96 -12.68 13.65 1.70
N THR A 97 -13.73 13.16 2.35
CA THR A 97 -13.98 13.49 3.75
C THR A 97 -12.93 12.86 4.67
N GLU A 98 -12.72 13.45 5.85
CA GLU A 98 -11.84 12.85 6.88
C GLU A 98 -12.25 11.43 7.23
N GLU A 99 -13.56 11.14 7.19
CA GLU A 99 -14.08 9.81 7.47
C GLU A 99 -13.73 8.81 6.39
N ASP A 100 -13.82 9.22 5.13
CA ASP A 100 -13.42 8.38 3.99
C ASP A 100 -11.92 8.08 4.02
N ILE A 101 -11.09 9.09 4.33
CA ILE A 101 -9.64 8.93 4.49
C ILE A 101 -9.34 7.97 5.63
N ALA A 102 -9.96 8.14 6.80
CA ALA A 102 -9.76 7.25 7.94
C ALA A 102 -10.21 5.82 7.64
N ALA A 103 -11.36 5.64 6.99
CA ALA A 103 -11.85 4.32 6.58
C ALA A 103 -10.90 3.65 5.56
N ALA A 104 -10.34 4.41 4.63
CA ALA A 104 -9.35 3.92 3.68
C ALA A 104 -8.05 3.49 4.37
N VAL A 105 -7.53 4.29 5.31
CA VAL A 105 -6.35 3.94 6.10
C VAL A 105 -6.59 2.70 6.95
N ALA A 106 -7.74 2.59 7.61
CA ALA A 106 -8.09 1.40 8.41
C ALA A 106 -8.15 0.14 7.53
N THR A 107 -8.79 0.23 6.37
CA THR A 107 -8.90 -0.87 5.39
C THR A 107 -7.51 -1.32 4.91
N GLY A 108 -6.69 -0.38 4.46
CA GLY A 108 -5.36 -0.68 3.94
C GLY A 108 -4.40 -1.21 5.00
N THR A 109 -4.47 -0.69 6.23
CA THR A 109 -3.64 -1.16 7.35
C THR A 109 -3.99 -2.59 7.74
N ARG A 110 -5.29 -2.93 7.78
CA ARG A 110 -5.72 -4.31 8.02
C ARG A 110 -5.21 -5.25 6.92
N ALA A 111 -5.25 -4.80 5.66
CA ALA A 111 -4.80 -5.60 4.54
C ALA A 111 -3.28 -5.85 4.56
N SER A 112 -2.48 -4.82 4.80
CA SER A 112 -1.02 -4.96 4.89
C SER A 112 -0.61 -5.82 6.09
N ALA A 113 -1.34 -5.73 7.22
CA ALA A 113 -1.15 -6.60 8.37
C ALA A 113 -1.47 -8.07 8.05
N ARG A 114 -2.59 -8.35 7.35
CA ARG A 114 -2.95 -9.71 6.90
C ARG A 114 -1.93 -10.28 5.92
N LEU A 115 -1.47 -9.48 4.95
CA LEU A 115 -0.41 -9.92 4.05
C LEU A 115 0.89 -10.20 4.81
N GLY A 116 1.27 -9.31 5.74
CA GLY A 116 2.38 -9.52 6.65
C GLY A 116 2.28 -10.87 7.36
N ALA A 117 1.16 -11.15 8.03
CA ALA A 117 0.95 -12.43 8.70
C ALA A 117 1.09 -13.65 7.75
N ALA A 118 0.79 -13.50 6.46
CA ALA A 118 0.89 -14.57 5.48
C ALA A 118 2.31 -14.84 4.96
N VAL A 119 3.18 -13.83 4.86
CA VAL A 119 4.51 -13.94 4.22
C VAL A 119 5.68 -13.67 5.15
N ASP A 120 5.46 -12.90 6.21
CA ASP A 120 6.52 -12.29 7.00
C ASP A 120 7.22 -13.33 7.88
N ASP A 121 8.51 -13.49 7.63
CA ASP A 121 9.43 -14.30 8.41
C ASP A 121 10.82 -13.67 8.38
N GLU A 122 11.74 -14.23 9.17
CA GLU A 122 13.11 -13.75 9.22
C GLU A 122 13.77 -13.75 7.83
N ALA A 123 13.49 -14.76 7.00
CA ALA A 123 14.06 -14.86 5.66
C ALA A 123 13.49 -13.80 4.69
N PHE A 124 12.21 -13.45 4.79
CA PHE A 124 11.59 -12.37 4.03
C PHE A 124 12.19 -11.02 4.42
N ARG A 125 12.25 -10.72 5.73
CA ARG A 125 12.84 -9.49 6.27
C ARG A 125 14.33 -9.34 5.95
N ALA A 126 15.07 -10.46 5.86
CA ALA A 126 16.48 -10.44 5.48
C ALA A 126 16.71 -10.06 4.01
N ARG A 127 15.68 -10.12 3.15
CA ARG A 127 15.78 -9.84 1.70
C ARG A 127 15.12 -8.54 1.30
N TRP A 128 13.98 -8.22 1.91
CA TRP A 128 13.10 -7.16 1.45
C TRP A 128 12.87 -6.09 2.51
N ASN A 129 12.75 -4.84 2.05
CA ASN A 129 12.14 -3.78 2.82
C ASN A 129 10.63 -4.06 2.92
N VAL A 130 10.20 -4.56 4.07
CA VAL A 130 8.80 -4.99 4.29
C VAL A 130 7.80 -3.84 4.18
N ALA A 131 8.19 -2.62 4.59
CA ALA A 131 7.33 -1.45 4.50
C ALA A 131 6.93 -1.18 3.04
N ALA A 132 7.90 -1.21 2.13
CA ALA A 132 7.66 -0.99 0.71
C ALA A 132 6.98 -2.20 0.04
N THR A 133 7.54 -3.40 0.20
CA THR A 133 7.10 -4.60 -0.53
C THR A 133 5.73 -5.13 -0.10
N LEU A 134 5.34 -4.97 1.17
CA LEU A 134 4.04 -5.43 1.68
C LEU A 134 3.05 -4.28 1.84
N GLY A 135 3.53 -3.10 2.23
CA GLY A 135 2.68 -1.94 2.43
C GLY A 135 2.01 -1.44 1.14
N ILE A 136 2.62 -1.66 -0.03
CA ILE A 136 2.02 -1.32 -1.34
C ILE A 136 0.65 -1.98 -1.54
N VAL A 137 0.45 -3.20 -1.07
CA VAL A 137 -0.84 -3.92 -1.19
C VAL A 137 -1.92 -3.23 -0.36
N GLY A 138 -1.60 -2.88 0.89
CA GLY A 138 -2.51 -2.12 1.75
C GLY A 138 -2.83 -0.74 1.19
N ALA A 139 -1.82 -0.04 0.70
CA ALA A 139 -1.96 1.29 0.11
C ALA A 139 -2.84 1.24 -1.15
N THR A 140 -2.71 0.19 -1.95
CA THR A 140 -3.53 -0.02 -3.16
C THR A 140 -5.00 -0.20 -2.81
N LEU A 141 -5.31 -0.95 -1.74
CA LEU A 141 -6.70 -1.11 -1.30
C LEU A 141 -7.29 0.16 -0.69
N ALA A 142 -6.48 0.94 0.04
CA ALA A 142 -6.89 2.26 0.51
C ALA A 142 -7.23 3.19 -0.68
N ALA A 143 -6.38 3.23 -1.70
CA ALA A 143 -6.62 4.00 -2.92
C ALA A 143 -7.84 3.48 -3.70
N ALA A 144 -7.99 2.16 -3.84
CA ALA A 144 -9.14 1.55 -4.50
C ALA A 144 -10.46 1.91 -3.82
N ARG A 145 -10.47 1.95 -2.47
CA ARG A 145 -11.63 2.37 -1.69
C ARG A 145 -11.98 3.84 -1.93
N LEU A 146 -11.00 4.75 -1.83
CA LEU A 146 -11.21 6.18 -2.07
C LEU A 146 -11.71 6.47 -3.50
N LEU A 147 -11.25 5.69 -4.48
CA LEU A 147 -11.66 5.81 -5.87
C LEU A 147 -12.98 5.10 -6.20
N GLY A 148 -13.59 4.39 -5.24
CA GLY A 148 -14.81 3.63 -5.43
C GLY A 148 -14.68 2.52 -6.47
N LEU A 149 -13.54 1.81 -6.50
CA LEU A 149 -13.33 0.73 -7.46
C LEU A 149 -14.23 -0.47 -7.15
N ASP A 150 -14.81 -1.06 -8.20
CA ASP A 150 -15.51 -2.33 -8.08
C ASP A 150 -14.56 -3.51 -7.83
N ALA A 151 -15.13 -4.69 -7.61
CA ALA A 151 -14.40 -5.92 -7.34
C ALA A 151 -13.38 -6.26 -8.43
N LEU A 152 -13.74 -6.11 -9.71
CA LEU A 152 -12.87 -6.49 -10.83
C LEU A 152 -11.69 -5.52 -10.95
N ARG A 153 -11.95 -4.21 -10.88
CA ARG A 153 -10.91 -3.18 -10.91
C ARG A 153 -10.00 -3.26 -9.70
N THR A 154 -10.53 -3.59 -8.52
CA THR A 154 -9.72 -3.81 -7.31
C THR A 154 -8.76 -4.99 -7.48
N ARG A 155 -9.21 -6.11 -8.07
CA ARG A 155 -8.31 -7.24 -8.41
C ARG A 155 -7.20 -6.83 -9.36
N HIS A 156 -7.53 -6.05 -10.40
CA HIS A 156 -6.53 -5.57 -11.34
C HIS A 156 -5.54 -4.60 -10.69
N ALA A 157 -6.01 -3.68 -9.83
CA ALA A 157 -5.16 -2.77 -9.09
C ALA A 157 -4.13 -3.53 -8.22
N LEU A 158 -4.59 -4.53 -7.46
CA LEU A 158 -3.71 -5.42 -6.68
C LEU A 158 -2.68 -6.11 -7.56
N GLY A 159 -3.10 -6.63 -8.71
CA GLY A 159 -2.19 -7.30 -9.62
C GLY A 159 -1.19 -6.37 -10.31
N ILE A 160 -1.53 -5.11 -10.54
CA ILE A 160 -0.60 -4.10 -11.07
C ILE A 160 0.40 -3.71 -9.99
N ALA A 161 -0.10 -3.44 -8.78
CA ALA A 161 0.74 -3.14 -7.61
C ALA A 161 1.73 -4.26 -7.30
N ALA A 162 1.32 -5.53 -7.46
CA ALA A 162 2.21 -6.68 -7.29
C ALA A 162 3.44 -6.65 -8.21
N THR A 163 3.32 -6.08 -9.42
CA THR A 163 4.47 -5.93 -10.34
C THR A 163 5.41 -4.78 -9.97
N GLN A 164 4.97 -3.90 -9.06
CA GLN A 164 5.71 -2.73 -8.59
C GLN A 164 6.27 -2.93 -7.17
N ALA A 165 5.90 -4.03 -6.50
CA ALA A 165 6.38 -4.36 -5.16
C ALA A 165 7.91 -4.60 -5.19
N ALA A 166 8.65 -3.68 -4.58
CA ALA A 166 10.11 -3.72 -4.52
C ALA A 166 10.64 -3.05 -3.22
N GLY A 167 11.95 -3.21 -2.96
CA GLY A 167 12.67 -2.56 -1.88
C GLY A 167 13.62 -3.51 -1.17
N LEU A 168 14.88 -3.12 -1.00
CA LEU A 168 15.94 -4.04 -0.55
C LEU A 168 16.13 -3.95 0.97
N ALA A 169 16.28 -5.09 1.65
CA ALA A 169 16.55 -5.10 3.09
C ALA A 169 17.81 -4.32 3.49
N ARG A 170 18.81 -4.23 2.60
CA ARG A 170 20.03 -3.43 2.83
C ARG A 170 19.74 -1.93 3.01
N ASN A 171 18.64 -1.44 2.44
CA ASN A 171 18.21 -0.06 2.55
C ASN A 171 17.28 0.16 3.76
N ALA A 172 16.83 -0.90 4.44
CA ALA A 172 15.98 -0.77 5.61
C ALA A 172 16.74 -0.05 6.73
N GLY A 173 16.18 1.05 7.24
CA GLY A 173 16.83 1.93 8.21
C GLY A 173 17.77 2.99 7.61
N GLU A 174 18.06 2.91 6.31
CA GLU A 174 18.82 3.93 5.57
C GLU A 174 17.88 4.94 4.92
N ALA A 175 18.40 6.10 4.52
CA ALA A 175 17.61 7.14 3.83
C ALA A 175 16.94 6.62 2.54
N MET A 176 17.59 5.70 1.83
CA MET A 176 17.01 5.08 0.63
C MET A 176 15.79 4.21 0.95
N GLY A 177 15.75 3.54 2.11
CA GLY A 177 14.59 2.74 2.52
C GLY A 177 13.34 3.59 2.77
N ALA A 178 13.53 4.82 3.23
CA ALA A 178 12.45 5.79 3.32
C ALA A 178 11.91 6.18 1.93
N LEU A 179 12.81 6.41 0.96
CA LEU A 179 12.43 6.69 -0.42
C LEU A 179 11.67 5.52 -1.08
N GLU A 180 12.10 4.28 -0.85
CA GLU A 180 11.40 3.07 -1.29
C GLU A 180 9.99 2.98 -0.70
N THR A 181 9.86 3.28 0.60
CA THR A 181 8.56 3.27 1.30
C THR A 181 7.60 4.34 0.75
N GLY A 182 8.12 5.54 0.48
CA GLY A 182 7.34 6.59 -0.18
C GLY A 182 6.96 6.22 -1.61
N LYS A 183 7.88 5.60 -2.36
CA LYS A 183 7.62 5.17 -3.75
C LYS A 183 6.52 4.13 -3.80
N ALA A 184 6.48 3.18 -2.86
CA ALA A 184 5.38 2.23 -2.71
C ALA A 184 4.00 2.91 -2.54
N ALA A 185 3.92 4.05 -1.86
CA ALA A 185 2.68 4.82 -1.73
C ALA A 185 2.23 5.44 -3.07
N ALA A 186 3.19 5.99 -3.84
CA ALA A 186 2.94 6.56 -5.16
C ALA A 186 2.48 5.49 -6.16
N ASP A 187 3.17 4.35 -6.15
CA ASP A 187 2.92 3.17 -7.00
C ASP A 187 1.53 2.57 -6.73
N ALA A 188 1.10 2.55 -5.47
CA ALA A 188 -0.25 2.12 -5.11
C ALA A 188 -1.35 3.01 -5.71
N ILE A 189 -1.18 4.34 -5.67
CA ILE A 189 -2.12 5.27 -6.31
C ILE A 189 -2.11 5.06 -7.83
N GLU A 190 -0.93 4.91 -8.44
CA GLU A 190 -0.79 4.63 -9.87
C GLU A 190 -1.50 3.33 -10.27
N ALA A 191 -1.29 2.24 -9.54
CA ALA A 191 -1.93 0.96 -9.78
C ALA A 191 -3.46 1.05 -9.73
N ALA A 192 -4.01 1.76 -8.74
CA ALA A 192 -5.45 1.97 -8.61
C ALA A 192 -6.00 2.85 -9.74
N LEU A 193 -5.28 3.90 -10.15
CA LEU A 193 -5.66 4.75 -11.28
C LEU A 193 -5.59 3.99 -12.62
N LEU A 194 -4.58 3.17 -12.85
CA LEU A 194 -4.48 2.33 -14.05
C LEU A 194 -5.70 1.39 -14.13
N ALA A 195 -6.02 0.68 -13.04
CA ALA A 195 -7.17 -0.20 -13.01
C ALA A 195 -8.51 0.55 -13.19
N LYS A 196 -8.64 1.76 -12.61
CA LYS A 196 -9.80 2.65 -12.81
C LYS A 196 -10.04 2.94 -14.30
N HIS A 197 -8.97 3.09 -15.07
CA HIS A 197 -9.01 3.41 -16.51
C HIS A 197 -8.96 2.17 -17.43
N GLY A 198 -9.18 0.97 -16.89
CA GLY A 198 -9.37 -0.25 -17.68
C GLY A 198 -8.10 -1.03 -17.99
N PHE A 199 -6.96 -0.68 -17.40
CA PHE A 199 -5.77 -1.53 -17.45
C PHE A 199 -5.99 -2.80 -16.61
N THR A 200 -5.50 -3.93 -17.10
CA THR A 200 -5.72 -5.25 -16.49
C THR A 200 -4.41 -5.89 -16.06
N SER A 201 -4.43 -6.67 -14.98
CA SER A 201 -3.37 -7.60 -14.59
C SER A 201 -3.88 -9.04 -14.58
N ALA A 202 -2.95 -10.00 -14.62
CA ALA A 202 -3.26 -11.42 -14.55
C ALA A 202 -4.03 -11.78 -13.27
N ALA A 203 -4.86 -12.82 -13.35
CA ALA A 203 -5.49 -13.39 -12.16
C ALA A 203 -4.43 -14.01 -11.24
N ALA A 204 -4.71 -14.01 -9.93
CA ALA A 204 -3.82 -14.59 -8.90
C ALA A 204 -2.40 -13.98 -8.88
N SER A 205 -2.26 -12.68 -9.15
CA SER A 205 -0.95 -11.99 -9.11
C SER A 205 -0.32 -11.90 -7.71
N ILE A 206 -1.06 -12.22 -6.64
CA ILE A 206 -0.54 -12.29 -5.27
C ILE A 206 -0.16 -13.73 -4.88
N ASP A 207 -1.10 -14.66 -5.00
CA ASP A 207 -1.04 -16.03 -4.47
C ASP A 207 -0.80 -17.12 -5.51
N GLY A 208 -0.81 -16.77 -6.80
CA GLY A 208 -0.56 -17.70 -7.88
C GLY A 208 0.89 -18.19 -7.90
N ARG A 209 1.14 -19.29 -8.62
CA ARG A 209 2.47 -19.93 -8.75
C ARG A 209 3.58 -19.01 -9.30
N ARG A 210 3.22 -17.87 -9.89
CA ARG A 210 4.13 -16.83 -10.39
C ARG A 210 3.76 -15.44 -9.86
N GLY A 211 2.96 -15.41 -8.79
CA GLY A 211 2.55 -14.18 -8.11
C GLY A 211 3.57 -13.74 -7.08
N LEU A 212 3.31 -12.58 -6.48
CA LEU A 212 4.17 -11.93 -5.48
C LEU A 212 4.66 -12.90 -4.41
N ALA A 213 3.76 -13.66 -3.77
CA ALA A 213 4.12 -14.55 -2.67
C ALA A 213 5.07 -15.67 -3.11
N ALA A 214 4.80 -16.29 -4.27
CA ALA A 214 5.63 -17.37 -4.80
C ALA A 214 7.03 -16.91 -5.24
N LEU A 215 7.17 -15.64 -5.64
CA LEU A 215 8.43 -15.09 -6.15
C LEU A 215 9.27 -14.42 -5.07
N MET A 216 8.63 -13.82 -4.05
CA MET A 216 9.32 -13.02 -3.04
C MET A 216 9.45 -13.72 -1.69
N ALA A 217 8.55 -14.65 -1.35
CA ALA A 217 8.53 -15.36 -0.07
C ALA A 217 8.90 -16.84 -0.21
N TYR A 218 9.44 -17.44 0.86
CA TYR A 218 9.68 -18.88 0.91
C TYR A 218 8.47 -19.65 1.47
N ARG A 219 7.64 -18.97 2.25
CA ARG A 219 6.40 -19.49 2.81
C ARG A 219 5.26 -18.51 2.53
N PHE A 220 4.07 -19.05 2.36
CA PHE A 220 2.87 -18.25 2.20
C PHE A 220 1.68 -18.96 2.85
N ASP A 221 1.16 -18.40 3.93
CA ASP A 221 -0.07 -18.86 4.57
C ASP A 221 -1.26 -18.03 4.10
N ALA A 222 -1.96 -18.52 3.06
CA ALA A 222 -3.17 -17.88 2.55
C ALA A 222 -4.30 -17.80 3.60
N GLY A 223 -4.27 -18.64 4.64
CA GLY A 223 -5.25 -18.64 5.73
C GLY A 223 -5.26 -17.32 6.52
N ALA A 224 -4.08 -16.69 6.68
CA ALA A 224 -3.95 -15.41 7.38
C ALA A 224 -4.68 -14.24 6.67
N ILE A 225 -4.99 -14.39 5.38
CA ILE A 225 -5.72 -13.39 4.59
C ILE A 225 -7.20 -13.75 4.44
N THR A 226 -7.49 -15.04 4.26
CA THR A 226 -8.82 -15.56 3.92
C THR A 226 -9.74 -15.84 5.11
N ALA A 227 -9.20 -15.88 6.33
CA ALA A 227 -9.96 -15.96 7.58
C ALA A 227 -10.63 -14.61 7.98
#